data_AF-A0A5K1B0Q4-F1
#
_entry.id   AF-A0A5K1B0Q4-F1
#
_cell.length_a   1.000
_cell.length_b   1.000
_cell.length_c   1.000
_cell.angle_alpha   90.00
_cell.angle_beta   90.00
_cell.angle_gamma   90.00
#
_symmetry.space_group_name_H-M   'P 1'
#
loop_
_entity.id
_entity.type
_entity.pdbx_description
1 polymer ?
#
loop_
_entity_poly.entity_id
_entity_poly.type
_entity_poly.pdbx_seq_one_letter_code
_entity_poly.pdbx_strand_id
1 'polypeptide(L)'
;MAVNDNVDAADNGEFDVEVRRKELVTADSPLPESWFPLSNLDLLLPPLYPSLFFVYEKPIDVHLKFQSMISALKKALSKLLIPYFPLAGEVVTSPTGEPEIHCNNNGVEFIEAYADIELRNLDLHHPYASVARKLVPRSASAVLCRK
;
A
#
# COMPACT_ATOMS: atom_id res chain seq x y z
N MET A 1 12.02 -5.12 -38.95
CA MET A 1 11.76 -3.67 -39.01
C MET A 1 11.87 -3.18 -37.58
N ALA A 2 13.03 -2.60 -37.24
CA ALA A 2 13.28 -2.09 -35.91
C ALA A 2 12.48 -0.78 -35.75
N VAL A 3 11.59 -0.73 -34.76
CA VAL A 3 11.00 0.54 -34.33
C VAL A 3 12.04 1.19 -33.44
N ASN A 4 12.57 2.30 -33.93
CA ASN A 4 13.62 3.07 -33.30
C ASN A 4 12.94 4.00 -32.29
N ASP A 5 12.79 3.55 -31.04
CA ASP A 5 12.26 4.37 -29.95
C ASP A 5 13.37 5.27 -29.38
N ASN A 6 13.82 6.20 -30.21
CA ASN A 6 14.55 7.36 -29.75
C ASN A 6 13.49 8.39 -29.32
N VAL A 7 12.94 8.16 -28.13
CA VAL A 7 12.13 9.16 -27.45
C VAL A 7 13.11 9.96 -26.61
N ASP A 8 13.31 11.20 -27.03
CA ASP A 8 14.18 12.18 -26.40
C ASP A 8 14.07 12.10 -24.87
N ALA A 9 15.24 12.00 -24.23
CA ALA A 9 15.38 12.11 -22.80
C ALA A 9 14.99 13.53 -22.37
N ALA A 10 13.69 13.76 -22.23
CA ALA A 10 13.17 14.84 -21.43
C ALA A 10 13.68 14.58 -20.01
N ASP A 11 14.40 15.57 -19.49
CA ASP A 11 14.89 15.66 -18.12
C ASP A 11 13.71 15.55 -17.14
N ASN A 12 13.27 14.31 -16.89
CA ASN A 12 12.28 13.98 -15.87
C ASN A 12 13.01 14.01 -14.54
N GLY A 13 13.16 15.21 -13.98
CA GLY A 13 13.85 15.49 -12.71
C GLY A 13 13.90 14.27 -11.80
N GLU A 14 15.05 13.60 -11.81
CA GLU A 14 15.23 12.33 -11.14
C GLU A 14 15.21 12.59 -9.63
N PHE A 15 14.12 12.21 -8.97
CA PHE A 15 13.99 12.30 -7.52
C PHE A 15 14.17 10.94 -6.86
N ASP A 16 14.75 10.95 -5.67
CA ASP A 16 14.98 9.79 -4.82
C ASP A 16 13.90 9.70 -3.73
N VAL A 17 13.59 8.46 -3.34
CA VAL A 17 12.62 8.15 -2.29
C VAL A 17 13.32 7.38 -1.20
N GLU A 18 13.37 7.96 -0.01
CA GLU A 18 13.95 7.35 1.17
C GLU A 18 12.86 6.82 2.11
N VAL A 19 12.85 5.52 2.34
CA VAL A 19 11.99 4.90 3.37
C VAL A 19 12.60 5.15 4.75
N ARG A 20 11.87 5.83 5.62
CA ARG A 20 12.31 6.15 6.99
C ARG A 20 11.83 5.14 8.02
N ARG A 21 10.62 4.62 7.85
CA ARG A 21 10.03 3.66 8.79
C ARG A 21 9.15 2.67 8.05
N LYS A 22 9.17 1.42 8.53
CA LYS A 22 8.20 0.40 8.22
C LYS A 22 7.70 -0.20 9.51
N GLU A 23 6.41 -0.42 9.62
CA GLU A 23 5.79 -1.05 10.78
C GLU A 23 4.52 -1.78 10.38
N LEU A 24 4.08 -2.71 11.23
CA LEU A 24 2.78 -3.35 11.09
C LEU A 24 1.78 -2.65 12.00
N VAL A 25 0.67 -2.21 11.43
CA VAL A 25 -0.46 -1.64 12.16
C VAL A 25 -1.51 -2.72 12.32
N THR A 26 -1.78 -3.12 13.56
CA THR A 26 -2.81 -4.09 13.92
C THR A 26 -4.09 -3.39 14.37
N ALA A 27 -5.18 -4.13 14.51
CA ALA A 27 -6.39 -3.61 15.13
C ALA A 27 -6.16 -3.18 16.60
N ASP A 28 -6.86 -2.15 17.05
CA ASP A 28 -6.76 -1.56 18.41
C ASP A 28 -7.49 -2.38 19.49
N SER A 29 -8.14 -3.47 19.09
CA SER A 29 -8.87 -4.35 20.00
C SER A 29 -8.60 -5.82 19.66
N PRO A 30 -8.67 -6.73 20.65
CA PRO A 30 -8.62 -8.17 20.39
C PRO A 30 -9.74 -8.55 19.41
N LEU A 31 -9.39 -9.37 18.42
CA LEU A 31 -10.31 -9.89 17.42
C LEU A 31 -10.34 -11.42 17.52
N PRO A 32 -11.49 -12.05 17.26
CA PRO A 32 -11.56 -13.50 17.20
C PRO A 32 -10.74 -13.99 15.99
N GLU A 33 -9.86 -14.95 16.26
CA GLU A 33 -9.15 -15.67 15.20
C GLU A 33 -10.17 -16.47 14.37
N SER A 34 -10.08 -16.35 13.05
CA SER A 34 -11.04 -16.97 12.13
C SER A 34 -10.43 -17.21 10.76
N TRP A 35 -11.06 -18.08 9.99
CA TRP A 35 -10.68 -18.43 8.63
C TRP A 35 -11.85 -18.17 7.69
N PHE A 36 -11.60 -17.46 6.60
CA PHE A 36 -12.60 -17.21 5.57
C PHE A 36 -12.17 -17.86 4.26
N PRO A 37 -12.94 -18.85 3.75
CA PRO A 37 -12.68 -19.37 2.41
C PRO A 37 -12.93 -18.29 1.38
N LEU A 38 -12.09 -18.26 0.34
CA LEU A 38 -12.31 -17.39 -0.81
C LEU A 38 -13.55 -17.88 -1.59
N SER A 39 -14.35 -16.93 -2.09
CA SER A 39 -15.49 -17.29 -2.92
C SER A 39 -15.03 -17.76 -4.30
N ASN A 40 -15.89 -18.48 -5.03
CA ASN A 40 -15.61 -18.87 -6.42
C ASN A 40 -15.27 -17.67 -7.32
N LEU A 41 -15.80 -16.48 -7.02
CA LEU A 41 -15.48 -15.26 -7.76
C LEU A 41 -14.06 -14.78 -7.46
N ASP A 42 -13.65 -14.85 -6.20
CA ASP A 42 -12.27 -14.51 -5.77
C ASP A 42 -11.25 -15.48 -6.38
N LEU A 43 -11.62 -16.77 -6.52
CA LEU A 43 -10.77 -17.80 -7.14
C LEU A 43 -10.69 -17.67 -8.68
N LEU A 44 -11.70 -17.09 -9.32
CA LEU A 44 -11.75 -16.92 -10.78
C LEU A 44 -10.87 -15.76 -11.24
N LEU A 45 -10.74 -14.71 -10.42
CA LEU A 45 -9.99 -13.52 -10.76
C LEU A 45 -8.49 -13.74 -10.50
N PRO A 46 -7.59 -13.24 -11.36
CA PRO A 46 -6.17 -13.22 -11.03
C PRO A 46 -5.95 -12.34 -9.78
N PRO A 47 -4.86 -12.56 -9.01
CA PRO A 47 -4.53 -11.68 -7.88
C PRO A 47 -4.50 -10.21 -8.32
N LEU A 48 -5.35 -9.39 -7.70
CA LEU A 48 -5.43 -7.95 -7.96
C LEU A 48 -4.80 -7.19 -6.79
N TYR A 49 -3.89 -6.27 -7.09
CA TYR A 49 -3.33 -5.33 -6.12
C TYR A 49 -3.67 -3.90 -6.56
N PRO A 50 -4.92 -3.44 -6.34
CA PRO A 50 -5.29 -2.10 -6.70
C PRO A 50 -4.40 -1.12 -5.91
N SER A 51 -3.68 -0.27 -6.64
CA SER A 51 -2.86 0.79 -6.05
C SER A 51 -3.61 2.10 -6.18
N LEU A 52 -3.89 2.74 -5.04
CA LEU A 52 -4.51 4.06 -4.98
C LEU A 52 -3.49 5.08 -4.51
N PHE A 53 -3.50 6.26 -5.11
CA PHE A 53 -2.63 7.38 -4.74
C PHE A 53 -3.48 8.61 -4.43
N PHE A 54 -3.33 9.12 -3.21
CA PHE A 54 -4.04 10.30 -2.73
C PHE A 54 -3.06 11.43 -2.51
N VAL A 55 -3.41 12.62 -3.00
CA VAL A 55 -2.61 13.83 -2.87
C VAL A 55 -3.33 14.81 -1.96
N TYR A 56 -2.61 15.31 -0.96
CA TYR A 56 -3.12 16.30 -0.01
C TYR A 56 -2.25 17.54 -0.05
N GLU A 57 -2.89 18.71 -0.01
CA GLU A 57 -2.17 19.97 0.14
C GLU A 57 -1.50 20.04 1.52
N LYS A 58 -0.35 20.71 1.56
CA LYS A 58 0.35 20.95 2.82
C LYS A 58 -0.54 21.84 3.71
N PRO A 59 -0.86 21.42 4.95
CA PRO A 59 -1.63 22.26 5.85
C PRO A 59 -0.92 23.60 6.12
N ILE A 60 -1.69 24.69 6.16
CA ILE A 60 -1.18 26.04 6.47
C ILE A 60 -0.82 26.17 7.97
N ASP A 61 -1.45 25.37 8.83
CA ASP A 61 -1.20 25.39 10.27
C ASP A 61 0.20 24.87 10.61
N VAL A 62 1.05 25.78 11.08
CA VAL A 62 2.44 25.53 11.51
C VAL A 62 2.55 24.57 12.69
N HIS A 63 1.47 24.35 13.44
CA HIS A 63 1.45 23.39 14.55
C HIS A 63 1.19 21.95 14.08
N LEU A 64 0.68 21.74 12.87
CA LEU A 64 0.48 20.42 12.28
C LEU A 64 1.81 19.87 11.76
N LYS A 65 2.49 19.13 12.63
CA LYS A 65 3.72 18.40 12.27
C LYS A 65 3.36 17.14 11.47
N PHE A 66 4.21 16.79 10.51
CA PHE A 66 4.08 15.54 9.74
C PHE A 66 3.91 14.31 10.64
N GLN A 67 4.66 14.24 11.74
CA GLN A 67 4.57 13.14 12.71
C GLN A 67 3.19 13.05 13.39
N SER A 68 2.50 14.17 13.60
CA SER A 68 1.14 14.18 14.14
C SER A 68 0.15 13.58 13.14
N MET A 69 0.33 13.88 11.84
CA MET A 69 -0.48 13.33 10.76
C MET A 69 -0.30 11.82 10.63
N ILE A 70 0.95 11.35 10.62
CA ILE A 70 1.28 9.93 10.61
C ILE A 70 0.65 9.20 11.81
N SER A 71 0.76 9.78 13.01
CA SER A 71 0.15 9.20 14.21
C SER A 71 -1.38 9.12 14.11
N ALA A 72 -2.02 10.14 13.54
CA ALA A 72 -3.46 10.14 13.29
C ALA A 72 -3.88 9.08 12.27
N LEU A 73 -3.14 8.93 11.16
CA LEU A 73 -3.39 7.91 10.13
C LEU A 73 -3.28 6.50 10.69
N LYS A 74 -2.22 6.21 11.44
CA LYS A 74 -2.02 4.90 12.08
C LYS A 74 -3.15 4.56 13.05
N LYS A 75 -3.56 5.52 13.88
CA LYS A 75 -4.67 5.35 14.80
C LYS A 75 -5.99 5.13 14.07
N ALA A 76 -6.23 5.85 12.97
CA ALA A 76 -7.42 5.66 12.14
C ALA A 76 -7.42 4.28 11.48
N LEU A 77 -6.29 3.83 10.93
CA LEU A 77 -6.11 2.51 10.33
C LEU A 77 -6.35 1.41 11.37
N SER A 78 -5.73 1.50 12.55
CA SER A 78 -5.91 0.54 13.63
C SER A 78 -7.38 0.38 14.07
N LYS A 79 -8.15 1.48 14.06
CA LYS A 79 -9.60 1.42 14.30
C LYS A 79 -10.39 0.85 13.13
N LEU A 80 -10.00 1.16 11.90
CA LEU A 80 -10.64 0.66 10.69
C LEU A 80 -10.48 -0.85 10.52
N LEU A 81 -9.36 -1.41 10.99
CA LEU A 81 -9.13 -2.86 10.99
C LEU A 81 -10.08 -3.64 11.90
N ILE A 82 -10.89 -3.00 12.74
CA ILE A 82 -11.90 -3.69 13.55
C ILE A 82 -13.06 -4.19 12.65
N PRO A 83 -13.80 -3.33 11.93
CA PRO A 83 -14.83 -3.81 11.00
C PRO A 83 -14.28 -4.47 9.73
N TYR A 84 -13.01 -4.22 9.38
CA TYR A 84 -12.35 -4.80 8.18
C TYR A 84 -11.19 -5.72 8.55
N PHE A 85 -11.34 -6.50 9.61
CA PHE A 85 -10.27 -7.33 10.14
C PHE A 85 -9.67 -8.39 9.19
N PRO A 86 -10.37 -8.88 8.14
CA PRO A 86 -9.71 -9.74 7.14
C PRO A 86 -8.51 -9.06 6.45
N LEU A 87 -8.48 -7.72 6.39
CA LEU A 87 -7.35 -6.98 5.81
C LEU A 87 -6.07 -7.06 6.65
N ALA A 88 -6.18 -7.35 7.95
CA ALA A 88 -5.05 -7.54 8.85
C ALA A 88 -4.65 -9.02 8.98
N GLY A 89 -5.21 -9.90 8.15
CA GLY A 89 -4.87 -11.31 8.08
C GLY A 89 -3.86 -11.63 6.98
N GLU A 90 -3.75 -12.92 6.68
CA GLU A 90 -2.89 -13.45 5.63
C GLU A 90 -3.63 -14.52 4.83
N VAL A 91 -3.36 -14.65 3.53
CA VAL A 91 -3.90 -15.77 2.75
C VAL A 91 -3.01 -16.99 2.96
N VAL A 92 -3.62 -18.07 3.42
CA VAL A 92 -2.99 -19.37 3.69
C VAL A 92 -3.64 -20.45 2.83
N THR A 93 -2.96 -21.58 2.65
CA THR A 93 -3.55 -22.76 2.02
C THR A 93 -4.15 -23.66 3.08
N SER A 94 -5.42 -24.01 2.92
CA SER A 94 -6.12 -24.93 3.80
C SER A 94 -5.62 -26.37 3.64
N PRO A 95 -5.96 -27.29 4.57
CA PRO A 95 -5.64 -28.71 4.42
C PRO A 95 -6.21 -29.37 3.15
N THR A 96 -7.27 -28.79 2.56
CA THR A 96 -7.87 -29.27 1.31
C THR A 96 -7.19 -28.69 0.07
N GLY A 97 -6.22 -27.78 0.23
CA GLY A 97 -5.46 -27.15 -0.85
C GLY A 97 -6.07 -25.86 -1.38
N GLU A 98 -7.17 -25.38 -0.80
CA GLU A 98 -7.83 -24.15 -1.21
C GLU A 98 -7.31 -22.93 -0.43
N PRO A 99 -7.21 -21.74 -1.04
CA PRO A 99 -6.78 -20.55 -0.32
C PRO A 99 -7.88 -20.02 0.62
N GLU A 100 -7.48 -19.64 1.82
CA GLU A 100 -8.34 -19.05 2.85
C GLU A 100 -7.66 -17.83 3.47
N ILE A 101 -8.43 -16.86 3.95
CA ILE A 101 -7.92 -15.74 4.72
C ILE A 101 -7.85 -16.15 6.18
N HIS A 102 -6.65 -16.23 6.74
CA HIS A 102 -6.39 -16.41 8.16
C HIS A 102 -6.40 -15.05 8.86
N CYS A 103 -7.46 -14.77 9.61
CA CYS A 103 -7.64 -13.54 10.35
C CYS A 103 -6.96 -13.58 11.73
N ASN A 104 -5.63 -13.52 11.73
CA ASN A 104 -4.77 -13.57 12.93
C ASN A 104 -4.31 -12.19 13.44
N ASN A 105 -4.83 -11.10 12.86
CA ASN A 105 -4.44 -9.73 13.21
C ASN A 105 -2.90 -9.51 13.13
N ASN A 106 -2.23 -10.15 12.17
CA ASN A 106 -0.80 -9.95 11.89
C ASN A 106 -0.50 -8.50 11.44
N GLY A 107 -1.53 -7.76 11.02
CA GLY A 107 -1.48 -6.33 10.77
C GLY A 107 -1.16 -5.98 9.32
N VAL A 108 -1.24 -4.69 9.03
CA VAL A 108 -1.01 -4.12 7.69
C VAL A 108 0.29 -3.33 7.68
N GLU A 109 1.11 -3.51 6.64
CA GLU A 109 2.35 -2.75 6.47
C GLU A 109 2.05 -1.26 6.25
N PHE A 110 2.58 -0.43 7.14
CA PHE A 110 2.55 1.03 7.06
C PHE A 110 3.97 1.54 6.84
N ILE A 111 4.19 2.24 5.72
CA ILE A 111 5.49 2.74 5.30
C ILE A 111 5.50 4.27 5.31
N GLU A 112 6.47 4.83 6.01
CA GLU A 112 6.79 6.26 5.96
C GLU A 112 8.00 6.47 5.04
N ALA A 113 7.83 7.31 4.03
CA ALA A 113 8.89 7.64 3.08
C ALA A 113 8.91 9.14 2.77
N TYR A 114 10.06 9.62 2.32
CA TYR A 114 10.30 11.00 1.91
C TYR A 114 10.84 11.00 0.50
N ALA A 115 10.32 11.91 -0.32
CA ALA A 115 10.86 12.16 -1.65
C ALA A 115 11.55 13.53 -1.65
N ASP A 116 12.70 13.64 -2.31
CA ASP A 116 13.46 14.89 -2.45
C ASP A 116 12.93 15.78 -3.60
N ILE A 117 11.61 15.78 -3.78
CA ILE A 117 10.90 16.57 -4.77
C ILE A 117 9.69 17.25 -4.13
N GLU A 118 9.39 18.48 -4.55
CA GLU A 118 8.15 19.14 -4.17
C GLU A 118 6.98 18.55 -4.94
N LEU A 119 5.84 18.36 -4.26
CA LEU A 119 4.63 17.79 -4.85
C LEU A 119 4.18 18.49 -6.16
N ARG A 120 4.35 19.82 -6.26
CA ARG A 120 4.00 20.60 -7.46
C ARG A 120 4.87 20.29 -8.69
N ASN A 121 6.04 19.70 -8.48
CA ASN A 121 6.97 19.32 -9.54
C ASN A 121 6.81 17.85 -9.92
N LEU A 122 5.92 17.11 -9.25
CA LEU A 122 5.63 15.72 -9.58
C LEU A 122 4.71 15.67 -10.82
N ASP A 123 5.10 14.91 -11.84
CA ASP A 123 4.25 14.69 -13.02
C ASP A 123 3.03 13.83 -12.66
N LEU A 124 1.90 14.47 -12.36
CA LEU A 124 0.64 13.79 -12.08
C LEU A 124 -0.17 13.46 -13.36
N HIS A 125 0.26 13.92 -14.53
CA HIS A 125 -0.37 13.57 -15.80
C HIS A 125 0.01 12.17 -16.27
N HIS A 126 1.22 11.72 -15.92
CA HIS A 126 1.70 10.36 -16.19
C HIS A 126 2.03 9.60 -14.89
N PRO A 127 1.04 9.35 -14.01
CA PRO A 127 1.26 8.80 -12.68
C PRO A 127 1.90 7.40 -12.69
N TYR A 128 1.77 6.64 -13.78
CA TYR A 128 2.44 5.35 -13.89
C TYR A 128 3.97 5.49 -13.96
N ALA A 129 4.47 6.49 -14.68
CA ALA A 129 5.90 6.71 -14.86
C ALA A 129 6.53 7.40 -13.63
N SER A 130 5.83 8.36 -13.04
CA SER A 130 6.32 9.20 -11.94
C SER A 130 6.04 8.61 -10.55
N VAL A 131 4.79 8.18 -10.29
CA VAL A 131 4.33 7.74 -8.97
C VAL A 131 4.41 6.22 -8.83
N ALA A 132 3.78 5.46 -9.72
CA ALA A 132 3.65 4.00 -9.57
C ALA A 132 5.01 3.29 -9.58
N ARG A 133 5.99 3.83 -10.33
CA ARG A 133 7.34 3.25 -10.40
C ARG A 133 8.19 3.49 -9.16
N LYS A 134 8.01 4.63 -8.46
CA LYS A 134 8.91 5.11 -7.39
C LYS A 134 8.27 5.22 -6.00
N LEU A 135 7.01 5.66 -5.91
CA LEU A 135 6.32 5.98 -4.66
C LEU A 135 5.40 4.87 -4.15
N VAL A 136 5.04 3.91 -5.01
CA VAL A 136 4.23 2.74 -4.61
C VAL A 136 5.18 1.65 -4.09
N PRO A 137 5.03 1.20 -2.84
CA PRO A 137 5.84 0.13 -2.31
C PRO A 137 5.66 -1.15 -3.13
N ARG A 138 6.77 -1.74 -3.56
CA ARG A 138 6.78 -3.12 -4.07
C ARG A 138 6.71 -4.06 -2.89
N SER A 139 5.52 -4.26 -2.33
CA SER A 139 5.33 -5.21 -1.23
C SER A 139 5.69 -6.62 -1.70
N ALA A 140 6.51 -7.33 -0.92
CA ALA A 140 6.80 -8.76 -1.07
C ALA A 140 5.84 -9.65 -0.24
N SER A 141 4.90 -9.02 0.48
CA SER A 141 3.95 -9.68 1.39
C SER A 141 2.56 -9.08 1.23
N ALA A 142 2.17 -8.76 -0.01
CA ALA A 142 0.78 -8.43 -0.27
C ALA A 142 -0.07 -9.68 0.00
N VAL A 143 -1.15 -9.48 0.76
CA VAL A 143 -2.05 -10.49 1.33
C VAL A 143 -2.65 -11.45 0.29
N LEU A 144 -2.49 -11.20 -1.01
CA LEU A 144 -2.99 -12.07 -2.08
C LEU A 144 -1.84 -12.82 -2.75
N CYS A 145 -1.49 -13.99 -2.23
CA CYS A 145 -0.65 -15.02 -2.86
C CYS A 145 0.88 -14.76 -2.97
N ARG A 146 1.65 -15.48 -2.15
CA ARG A 146 2.87 -16.13 -2.68
C ARG A 146 2.42 -17.36 -3.49
N LYS A 147 2.94 -17.51 -4.71
CA LYS A 147 2.95 -18.81 -5.40
C LYS A 147 4.00 -19.70 -4.78
#